data_AF-A0A7G9GF37-F1
#
_entry.id   AF-A0A7G9GF37-F1
#
_cell.length_a   1.000
_cell.length_b   1.000
_cell.length_c   1.000
_cell.angle_alpha   90.00
_cell.angle_beta   90.00
_cell.angle_gamma   90.00
#
_symmetry.space_group_name_H-M   'P 1'
#
loop_
_entity.id
_entity.type
_entity.pdbx_description
1 polymer ?
#
loop_
_entity_poly.entity_id
_entity_poly.type
_entity_poly.pdbx_seq_one_letter_code
_entity_poly.pdbx_strand_id
1 'polypeptide(L)'
;MSKDYTYEVARIRTLELSLLNSAALEQLLAARTYEEALHLLADRGYGDPDLPLTSGDLLAAEERKTWDQVMELTDDVSELKVLKLANDYHNLKAAVKLSYTGAQISPERLFVSGGTLDPSLLLKAIQEREYSLLPEHMAAASAAAYDTLLHTGDGQLCDMILDRAALEAVYEAGEHASDEVLKQYAVSTVVTADIRIAVRCGELGKPLDFILRALAPCRELDTTRLSHAALGGLKGVAEYLEHTDYSTAAEALLTSTAAFERWCSDLVISQIKPQKSNPFTLGPVAAYVLARENEIKCVRMILSGKQNGLPEQVIRERLGEMYV
;
A
#
# COMPACT_ATOMS: atom_id res chain seq x y z
N MET A 1 -22.02 -16.72 -16.91
CA MET A 1 -23.05 -15.78 -16.44
C MET A 1 -22.31 -14.61 -15.82
N SER A 2 -22.64 -13.37 -16.18
CA SER A 2 -22.07 -12.19 -15.50
C SER A 2 -22.49 -12.27 -14.03
N LYS A 3 -21.54 -12.19 -13.09
CA LYS A 3 -21.89 -12.00 -11.66
C LYS A 3 -22.70 -10.70 -11.57
N ASP A 4 -23.84 -10.73 -10.87
CA ASP A 4 -24.68 -9.55 -10.63
C ASP A 4 -24.29 -8.97 -9.28
N TYR A 5 -23.71 -7.77 -9.29
CA TYR A 5 -23.23 -7.07 -8.09
C TYR A 5 -24.22 -6.05 -7.53
N THR A 6 -25.47 -6.02 -8.00
CA THR A 6 -26.43 -4.95 -7.67
C THR A 6 -26.67 -4.83 -6.16
N TYR A 7 -26.79 -5.96 -5.45
CA TYR A 7 -27.03 -5.98 -4.01
C TYR A 7 -25.80 -5.48 -3.23
N GLU A 8 -24.62 -5.94 -3.62
CA GLU A 8 -23.34 -5.58 -3.06
C GLU A 8 -23.09 -4.08 -3.23
N VAL A 9 -23.31 -3.55 -4.43
CA VAL A 9 -23.15 -2.12 -4.70
C VAL A 9 -24.12 -1.29 -3.87
N ALA A 10 -25.38 -1.70 -3.74
CA ALA A 10 -26.34 -0.98 -2.89
C ALA A 10 -25.91 -0.90 -1.42
N ARG A 11 -25.35 -1.99 -0.87
CA ARG A 11 -24.78 -1.99 0.48
C ARG A 11 -23.51 -1.13 0.55
N ILE A 12 -22.62 -1.21 -0.44
CA ILE A 12 -21.42 -0.35 -0.50
C ILE A 12 -21.81 1.14 -0.48
N ARG A 13 -22.84 1.57 -1.22
CA ARG A 13 -23.31 2.97 -1.18
C ARG A 13 -23.71 3.42 0.23
N THR A 14 -24.22 2.51 1.04
CA THR A 14 -24.57 2.80 2.43
C THR A 14 -23.31 2.91 3.30
N LEU A 15 -22.33 2.03 3.07
CA LEU A 15 -21.04 2.06 3.77
C LEU A 15 -20.19 3.30 3.40
N GLU A 16 -20.27 3.77 2.16
CA GLU A 16 -19.59 4.99 1.70
C GLU A 16 -20.02 6.24 2.51
N LEU A 17 -21.22 6.26 3.10
CA LEU A 17 -21.67 7.36 3.98
C LEU A 17 -20.89 7.45 5.29
N SER A 18 -20.21 6.37 5.68
CA SER A 18 -19.37 6.33 6.88
C SER A 18 -17.93 6.78 6.64
N LEU A 19 -17.54 6.98 5.37
CA LEU A 19 -16.21 7.48 5.03
C LEU A 19 -16.06 8.95 5.48
N LEU A 20 -14.87 9.29 5.95
CA LEU A 20 -14.44 10.63 6.29
C LEU A 20 -14.28 11.45 5.01
N ASN A 21 -14.95 12.58 4.96
CA ASN A 21 -14.77 13.59 3.92
C ASN A 21 -13.69 14.61 4.30
N SER A 22 -13.36 15.51 3.38
CA SER A 22 -12.38 16.57 3.63
C SER A 22 -12.71 17.45 4.84
N ALA A 23 -13.99 17.71 5.11
CA ALA A 23 -14.40 18.49 6.28
C ALA A 23 -14.12 17.75 7.60
N ALA A 24 -14.30 16.43 7.63
CA ALA A 24 -13.95 15.60 8.78
C ALA A 24 -12.44 15.59 9.02
N LEU A 25 -11.61 15.47 7.98
CA LEU A 25 -10.15 15.58 8.12
C LEU A 25 -9.71 16.95 8.63
N GLU A 26 -10.31 18.04 8.16
CA GLU A 26 -9.99 19.39 8.68
C GLU A 26 -10.37 19.54 10.15
N GLN A 27 -11.46 18.91 10.61
CA GLN A 27 -11.80 18.88 12.04
C GLN A 27 -10.78 18.08 12.87
N LEU A 28 -10.27 16.95 12.34
CA LEU A 28 -9.20 16.19 13.00
C LEU A 28 -7.88 16.97 13.03
N LEU A 29 -7.55 17.70 11.96
CA LEU A 29 -6.40 18.59 11.91
C LEU A 29 -6.52 19.73 12.91
N ALA A 30 -7.72 20.27 13.14
CA ALA A 30 -7.97 21.36 14.07
C ALA A 30 -8.02 20.91 15.55
N ALA A 31 -8.03 19.60 15.83
CA ALA A 31 -8.01 19.07 17.19
C ALA A 31 -6.77 19.57 17.95
N ARG A 32 -6.92 20.06 19.18
CA ARG A 32 -5.83 20.69 19.92
C ARG A 32 -4.78 19.70 20.39
N THR A 33 -5.20 18.48 20.70
CA THR A 33 -4.33 17.42 21.19
C THR A 33 -4.52 16.11 20.43
N TYR A 34 -3.55 15.21 20.58
CA TYR A 34 -3.62 13.85 20.05
C TYR A 34 -4.81 13.08 20.63
N GLU A 35 -5.08 13.23 21.93
CA GLU A 35 -6.21 12.60 22.62
C GLU A 35 -7.55 13.11 22.11
N GLU A 36 -7.67 14.43 21.87
CA GLU A 36 -8.88 15.01 21.27
C GLU A 36 -9.13 14.43 19.87
N ALA A 37 -8.08 14.28 19.06
CA ALA A 37 -8.20 13.67 17.74
C ALA A 37 -8.67 12.19 17.80
N LEU A 38 -8.17 11.41 18.78
CA LEU A 38 -8.64 10.04 19.00
C LEU A 38 -10.12 9.99 19.39
N HIS A 39 -10.56 10.86 20.30
CA HIS A 39 -11.96 10.93 20.70
C HIS A 39 -12.87 11.37 19.55
N LEU A 40 -12.46 12.35 18.74
CA LEU A 40 -13.22 12.78 17.55
C LEU A 40 -13.41 11.67 16.50
N LEU A 41 -12.48 10.73 16.42
CA LEU A 41 -12.58 9.53 15.58
C LEU A 41 -13.54 8.51 16.20
N ALA A 42 -13.38 8.21 17.50
CA ALA A 42 -14.25 7.29 18.21
C ALA A 42 -15.72 7.74 18.19
N ASP A 43 -15.99 9.04 18.38
CA ASP A 43 -17.34 9.63 18.30
C ASP A 43 -17.99 9.48 16.92
N ARG A 44 -17.18 9.28 15.87
CA ARG A 44 -17.64 9.00 14.49
C ARG A 44 -17.81 7.50 14.22
N GLY A 45 -17.63 6.64 15.22
CA GLY A 45 -17.72 5.19 15.08
C GLY A 45 -16.50 4.56 14.42
N TYR A 46 -15.36 5.25 14.45
CA TYR A 46 -14.08 4.73 13.97
C TYR A 46 -13.43 3.85 15.05
N GLY A 47 -12.95 2.68 14.67
CA GLY A 47 -12.35 1.71 15.59
C GLY A 47 -13.38 0.84 16.31
N ASP A 48 -12.98 0.24 17.42
CA ASP A 48 -13.80 -0.70 18.21
C ASP A 48 -13.93 -0.17 19.66
N PRO A 49 -15.17 0.06 20.17
CA PRO A 49 -15.39 0.59 21.51
C PRO A 49 -14.94 -0.37 22.63
N ASP A 50 -14.79 -1.67 22.34
CA ASP A 50 -14.36 -2.68 23.30
C ASP A 50 -12.82 -2.77 23.41
N LEU A 51 -12.08 -2.06 22.55
CA LEU A 51 -10.63 -2.02 22.55
C LEU A 51 -10.08 -0.73 23.20
N PRO A 52 -8.82 -0.74 23.66
CA PRO A 52 -8.16 0.48 24.13
C PRO A 52 -8.16 1.58 23.06
N LEU A 53 -8.42 2.82 23.48
CA LEU A 53 -8.40 3.98 22.58
C LEU A 53 -6.94 4.39 22.28
N THR A 54 -6.28 3.64 21.41
CA THR A 54 -4.95 3.95 20.88
C THR A 54 -5.00 4.07 19.36
N SER A 55 -4.06 4.80 18.75
CA SER A 55 -3.99 4.92 17.30
C SER A 55 -3.77 3.56 16.62
N GLY A 56 -2.98 2.67 17.23
CA GLY A 56 -2.76 1.32 16.70
C GLY A 56 -4.03 0.49 16.67
N ASP A 57 -4.71 0.39 17.82
CA ASP A 57 -5.93 -0.41 17.96
C ASP A 57 -7.07 0.14 17.09
N LEU A 58 -7.24 1.47 17.08
CA LEU A 58 -8.29 2.15 16.31
C LEU A 58 -8.12 1.96 14.80
N LEU A 59 -6.90 2.08 14.27
CA LEU A 59 -6.64 1.88 12.84
C LEU A 59 -6.75 0.39 12.44
N ALA A 60 -6.22 -0.52 13.26
CA ALA A 60 -6.30 -1.95 13.00
C ALA A 60 -7.75 -2.48 13.07
N ALA A 61 -8.56 -1.95 13.99
CA ALA A 61 -9.98 -2.26 14.07
C ALA A 61 -10.74 -1.79 12.83
N GLU A 62 -10.45 -0.58 12.32
CA GLU A 62 -11.11 -0.09 11.10
C GLU A 62 -10.67 -0.88 9.86
N GLU A 63 -9.40 -1.25 9.75
CA GLU A 63 -8.91 -2.16 8.70
C GLU A 63 -9.67 -3.50 8.73
N ARG A 64 -9.83 -4.10 9.91
CA ARG A 64 -10.56 -5.36 10.10
C ARG A 64 -12.04 -5.24 9.74
N LYS A 65 -12.72 -4.26 10.32
CA LYS A 65 -14.14 -3.95 10.07
C LYS A 65 -14.44 -3.79 8.59
N THR A 66 -13.52 -3.16 7.85
CA THR A 66 -13.66 -2.97 6.39
C THR A 66 -13.67 -4.30 5.65
N TRP A 67 -12.72 -5.18 5.97
CA TRP A 67 -12.65 -6.49 5.34
C TRP A 67 -13.79 -7.41 5.79
N ASP A 68 -14.20 -7.36 7.05
CA ASP A 68 -15.36 -8.11 7.54
C ASP A 68 -16.63 -7.71 6.77
N GLN A 69 -16.86 -6.41 6.59
CA GLN A 69 -17.96 -5.90 5.78
C GLN A 69 -17.88 -6.38 4.32
N VAL A 70 -16.70 -6.38 3.71
CA VAL A 70 -16.52 -6.86 2.33
C VAL A 70 -16.74 -8.36 2.21
N MET A 71 -16.28 -9.15 3.18
CA MET A 71 -16.49 -10.60 3.21
C MET A 71 -17.97 -10.97 3.44
N GLU A 72 -18.73 -10.14 4.16
CA GLU A 72 -20.19 -10.29 4.27
C GLU A 72 -20.95 -9.92 2.98
N LEU A 73 -20.31 -9.19 2.07
CA LEU A 73 -20.94 -8.73 0.83
C LEU A 73 -20.78 -9.73 -0.30
N THR A 74 -19.66 -10.44 -0.36
CA THR A 74 -19.37 -11.37 -1.45
C THR A 74 -18.76 -12.66 -0.95
N ASP A 75 -19.29 -13.78 -1.43
CA ASP A 75 -18.76 -15.13 -1.15
C ASP A 75 -17.39 -15.37 -1.81
N ASP A 76 -16.97 -14.49 -2.73
CA ASP A 76 -15.74 -14.63 -3.50
C ASP A 76 -14.92 -13.34 -3.51
N VAL A 77 -14.11 -13.16 -2.46
CA VAL A 77 -13.11 -12.08 -2.37
C VAL A 77 -11.81 -12.41 -3.12
N SER A 78 -11.75 -13.52 -3.88
CA SER A 78 -10.52 -13.92 -4.56
C SER A 78 -10.07 -12.89 -5.60
N GLU A 79 -11.02 -12.18 -6.21
CA GLU A 79 -10.76 -11.08 -7.15
C GLU A 79 -10.09 -9.88 -6.46
N LEU A 80 -10.29 -9.69 -5.15
CA LEU A 80 -9.69 -8.60 -4.38
C LEU A 80 -8.31 -8.93 -3.79
N LYS A 81 -7.77 -10.14 -4.05
CA LYS A 81 -6.48 -10.58 -3.49
C LYS A 81 -5.32 -9.65 -3.82
N VAL A 82 -5.36 -8.98 -4.98
CA VAL A 82 -4.34 -8.00 -5.39
C VAL A 82 -4.13 -6.90 -4.35
N LEU A 83 -5.18 -6.50 -3.63
CA LEU A 83 -5.12 -5.49 -2.56
C LEU A 83 -4.39 -5.99 -1.31
N LYS A 84 -4.26 -7.30 -1.15
CA LYS A 84 -3.67 -7.95 0.04
C LYS A 84 -2.22 -8.38 -0.15
N LEU A 85 -1.72 -8.41 -1.39
CA LEU A 85 -0.38 -8.91 -1.70
C LEU A 85 0.73 -8.14 -0.98
N ALA A 86 0.58 -6.83 -0.82
CA ALA A 86 1.54 -6.02 -0.08
C ALA A 86 1.72 -6.50 1.37
N ASN A 87 0.63 -6.92 2.03
CA ASN A 87 0.65 -7.46 3.39
C ASN A 87 1.33 -8.83 3.43
N ASP A 88 1.06 -9.70 2.44
CA ASP A 88 1.72 -11.01 2.35
C ASP A 88 3.23 -10.87 2.19
N TYR A 89 3.70 -9.95 1.34
CA TYR A 89 5.12 -9.70 1.14
C TYR A 89 5.79 -8.98 2.31
N HIS A 90 5.08 -8.09 3.01
CA HIS A 90 5.55 -7.54 4.29
C HIS A 90 5.78 -8.67 5.30
N ASN A 91 4.81 -9.59 5.42
CA ASN A 91 4.91 -10.74 6.31
C ASN A 91 6.03 -11.69 5.90
N LEU A 92 6.19 -11.94 4.59
CA LEU A 92 7.29 -12.75 4.07
C LEU A 92 8.66 -12.16 4.43
N LYS A 93 8.84 -10.85 4.25
CA LYS A 93 10.05 -10.12 4.63
C LYS A 93 10.34 -10.23 6.13
N ALA A 94 9.31 -10.09 6.97
CA ALA A 94 9.44 -10.27 8.40
C ALA A 94 9.86 -11.71 8.75
N ALA A 95 9.26 -12.73 8.11
CA ALA A 95 9.57 -14.14 8.32
C ALA A 95 11.02 -14.49 7.94
N VAL A 96 11.51 -13.99 6.80
CA VAL A 96 12.93 -14.16 6.37
C VAL A 96 13.89 -13.55 7.39
N LYS A 97 13.66 -12.31 7.82
CA LYS A 97 14.52 -11.64 8.80
C LYS A 97 14.48 -12.31 10.17
N LEU A 98 13.32 -12.75 10.62
CA LEU A 98 13.17 -13.45 11.90
C LEU A 98 13.91 -14.79 11.88
N SER A 99 13.77 -15.54 10.79
CA SER A 99 14.44 -16.83 10.60
C SER A 99 15.96 -16.69 10.49
N TYR A 100 16.46 -15.60 9.90
CA TYR A 100 17.90 -15.32 9.84
C TYR A 100 18.48 -14.86 11.19
N THR A 101 17.79 -13.94 11.88
CA THR A 101 18.30 -13.36 13.15
C THR A 101 18.13 -14.30 14.34
N GLY A 102 17.19 -15.26 14.28
CA GLY A 102 16.84 -16.11 15.41
C GLY A 102 16.23 -15.36 16.60
N ALA A 103 15.82 -14.10 16.40
CA ALA A 103 15.30 -13.26 17.46
C ALA A 103 13.98 -13.82 17.99
N GLN A 104 13.80 -13.80 19.31
CA GLN A 104 12.55 -14.20 19.96
C GLN A 104 11.62 -13.00 20.07
N ILE A 105 11.09 -12.57 18.92
CA ILE A 105 10.13 -11.48 18.83
C ILE A 105 8.74 -12.08 18.62
N SER A 106 7.74 -11.58 19.36
CA SER A 106 6.35 -12.04 19.18
C SER A 106 5.91 -11.82 17.73
N PRO A 107 5.43 -12.87 17.04
CA PRO A 107 4.85 -12.78 15.69
C PRO A 107 3.83 -11.65 15.54
N GLU A 108 3.02 -11.42 16.57
CA GLU A 108 1.95 -10.40 16.62
C GLU A 108 2.47 -8.97 16.49
N ARG A 109 3.76 -8.73 16.76
CA ARG A 109 4.40 -7.41 16.64
C ARG A 109 5.09 -7.18 15.30
N LEU A 110 5.31 -8.23 14.52
CA LEU A 110 6.06 -8.19 13.26
C LEU A 110 5.15 -8.34 12.05
N PHE A 111 4.17 -9.25 12.16
CA PHE A 111 3.25 -9.55 11.08
C PHE A 111 2.06 -8.61 11.09
N VAL A 112 1.62 -8.23 9.89
CA VAL A 112 0.40 -7.48 9.66
C VAL A 112 -0.73 -8.43 9.29
N SER A 113 -1.93 -8.11 9.75
CA SER A 113 -3.16 -8.82 9.37
C SER A 113 -3.59 -8.48 7.94
N GLY A 114 -4.58 -9.19 7.41
CA GLY A 114 -5.19 -8.85 6.12
C GLY A 114 -4.39 -9.30 4.90
N GLY A 115 -3.41 -10.18 5.07
CA GLY A 115 -2.82 -10.96 3.97
C GLY A 115 -3.76 -12.08 3.49
N THR A 116 -3.34 -12.78 2.43
CA THR A 116 -3.98 -14.01 1.94
C THR A 116 -3.37 -15.27 2.54
N LEU A 117 -2.18 -15.17 3.14
CA LEU A 117 -1.46 -16.28 3.75
C LEU A 117 -1.44 -16.17 5.28
N ASP A 118 -1.51 -17.32 5.95
CA ASP A 118 -1.32 -17.40 7.39
C ASP A 118 0.14 -17.07 7.73
N PRO A 119 0.42 -16.04 8.56
CA PRO A 119 1.77 -15.70 8.97
C PRO A 119 2.53 -16.85 9.64
N SER A 120 1.83 -17.75 10.33
CA SER A 120 2.45 -18.91 10.97
C SER A 120 2.94 -19.94 9.95
N LEU A 121 2.17 -20.16 8.87
CA LEU A 121 2.57 -21.00 7.74
C LEU A 121 3.75 -20.38 7.00
N LEU A 122 3.71 -19.06 6.75
CA LEU A 122 4.83 -18.32 6.16
C LEU A 122 6.10 -18.52 6.97
N LEU A 123 6.04 -18.26 8.29
CA LEU A 123 7.20 -18.42 9.16
C LEU A 123 7.75 -19.84 9.14
N LYS A 124 6.88 -20.86 9.22
CA LYS A 124 7.28 -22.26 9.16
C LYS A 124 7.98 -22.58 7.84
N ALA A 125 7.39 -22.20 6.71
CA ALA A 125 7.96 -22.46 5.39
C ALA A 125 9.38 -21.87 5.24
N ILE A 126 9.62 -20.68 5.78
CA ILE A 126 10.94 -20.04 5.75
C ILE A 126 11.93 -20.69 6.73
N GLN A 127 11.51 -21.00 7.96
CA GLN A 127 12.38 -21.61 8.98
C GLN A 127 12.83 -23.01 8.57
N GLU A 128 11.91 -23.82 8.05
CA GLU A 128 12.17 -25.19 7.62
C GLU A 128 12.71 -25.26 6.18
N ARG A 129 12.78 -24.12 5.49
CA ARG A 129 13.17 -23.99 4.07
C ARG A 129 12.30 -24.83 3.12
N GLU A 130 11.04 -25.06 3.51
CA GLU A 130 10.02 -25.74 2.73
C GLU A 130 9.25 -24.74 1.86
N TYR A 131 9.94 -24.07 0.93
CA TYR A 131 9.34 -23.03 0.09
C TYR A 131 8.22 -23.52 -0.83
N SER A 132 8.11 -24.83 -1.07
CA SER A 132 7.00 -25.45 -1.82
C SER A 132 5.63 -25.29 -1.15
N LEU A 133 5.59 -24.90 0.12
CA LEU A 133 4.36 -24.56 0.83
C LEU A 133 3.82 -23.18 0.43
N LEU A 134 4.61 -22.38 -0.29
CA LEU A 134 4.26 -21.02 -0.71
C LEU A 134 3.85 -21.00 -2.19
N PRO A 135 3.07 -19.99 -2.63
CA PRO A 135 2.87 -19.73 -4.04
C PRO A 135 4.20 -19.61 -4.80
N GLU A 136 4.24 -20.05 -6.06
CA GLU A 136 5.48 -20.15 -6.86
C GLU A 136 6.28 -18.83 -6.90
N HIS A 137 5.59 -17.70 -7.13
CA HIS A 137 6.18 -16.36 -7.16
C HIS A 137 6.81 -15.95 -5.82
N MET A 138 6.27 -16.42 -4.70
CA MET A 138 6.85 -16.19 -3.37
C MET A 138 7.97 -17.18 -3.07
N ALA A 139 7.84 -18.44 -3.46
CA ALA A 139 8.81 -19.49 -3.16
C ALA A 139 10.20 -19.15 -3.72
N ALA A 140 10.27 -18.76 -4.99
CA ALA A 140 11.52 -18.38 -5.65
C ALA A 140 12.17 -17.15 -5.01
N ALA A 141 11.38 -16.09 -4.75
CA ALA A 141 11.85 -14.88 -4.11
C ALA A 141 12.34 -15.12 -2.68
N SER A 142 11.63 -15.98 -1.93
CA SER A 142 11.98 -16.38 -0.55
C SER A 142 13.34 -17.08 -0.50
N ALA A 143 13.56 -18.07 -1.37
CA ALA A 143 14.82 -18.78 -1.46
C ALA A 143 15.97 -17.82 -1.81
N ALA A 144 15.79 -17.00 -2.86
CA ALA A 144 16.80 -16.04 -3.29
C ALA A 144 17.13 -15.00 -2.21
N ALA A 145 16.13 -14.47 -1.51
CA ALA A 145 16.31 -13.49 -0.45
C ALA A 145 17.01 -14.09 0.78
N TYR A 146 16.57 -15.27 1.24
CA TYR A 146 17.16 -15.95 2.38
C TYR A 146 18.61 -16.36 2.10
N ASP A 147 18.89 -16.93 0.92
CA ASP A 147 20.25 -17.30 0.53
C ASP A 147 21.14 -16.06 0.39
N THR A 148 20.65 -14.98 -0.21
CA THR A 148 21.40 -13.71 -0.30
C THR A 148 21.75 -13.19 1.09
N LEU A 149 20.78 -13.18 2.00
CA LEU A 149 20.99 -12.72 3.37
C LEU A 149 21.98 -13.61 4.13
N LEU A 150 21.91 -14.94 3.96
CA LEU A 150 22.81 -15.89 4.60
C LEU A 150 24.27 -15.74 4.14
N HIS A 151 24.49 -15.52 2.83
CA HIS A 151 25.84 -15.44 2.27
C HIS A 151 26.48 -14.06 2.44
N THR A 152 25.69 -12.99 2.41
CA THR A 152 26.21 -11.61 2.39
C THR A 152 26.04 -10.87 3.71
N GLY A 153 25.07 -11.28 4.53
CA GLY A 153 24.62 -10.52 5.71
C GLY A 153 23.91 -9.21 5.36
N ASP A 154 23.68 -8.92 4.08
CA ASP A 154 23.14 -7.64 3.60
C ASP A 154 21.59 -7.66 3.61
N GLY A 155 21.02 -7.09 4.67
CA GLY A 155 19.58 -6.92 4.82
C GLY A 155 18.94 -6.05 3.74
N GLN A 156 19.69 -5.12 3.12
CA GLN A 156 19.15 -4.27 2.06
C GLN A 156 18.99 -5.05 0.76
N LEU A 157 19.91 -5.94 0.43
CA LEU A 157 19.77 -6.82 -0.74
C LEU A 157 18.62 -7.81 -0.56
N CYS A 158 18.44 -8.34 0.66
CA CYS A 158 17.28 -9.16 1.00
C CYS A 158 15.96 -8.41 0.78
N ASP A 159 15.86 -7.18 1.30
CA ASP A 159 14.66 -6.35 1.16
C ASP A 159 14.38 -6.04 -0.31
N MET A 160 15.40 -5.66 -1.08
CA MET A 160 15.27 -5.37 -2.50
C MET A 160 14.69 -6.55 -3.29
N ILE A 161 15.14 -7.78 -3.02
CA ILE A 161 14.64 -8.98 -3.72
C ILE A 161 13.14 -9.19 -3.42
N LEU A 162 12.75 -9.09 -2.16
CA LEU A 162 11.36 -9.33 -1.74
C LEU A 162 10.44 -8.18 -2.15
N ASP A 163 10.89 -6.93 -2.04
CA ASP A 163 10.11 -5.75 -2.41
C ASP A 163 9.86 -5.73 -3.93
N ARG A 164 10.86 -6.07 -4.76
CA ARG A 164 10.66 -6.24 -6.20
C ARG A 164 9.66 -7.36 -6.52
N ALA A 165 9.82 -8.52 -5.88
CA ALA A 165 8.90 -9.64 -6.09
C ALA A 165 7.46 -9.28 -5.69
N ALA A 166 7.28 -8.44 -4.67
CA ALA A 166 5.97 -7.93 -4.28
C ALA A 166 5.33 -7.09 -5.39
N LEU A 167 6.10 -6.18 -6.00
CA LEU A 167 5.62 -5.34 -7.10
C LEU A 167 5.33 -6.17 -8.35
N GLU A 168 6.19 -7.13 -8.71
CA GLU A 168 5.96 -8.03 -9.83
C GLU A 168 4.67 -8.87 -9.62
N ALA A 169 4.44 -9.38 -8.41
CA ALA A 169 3.22 -10.12 -8.07
C ALA A 169 1.96 -9.23 -8.14
N VAL A 170 2.03 -7.99 -7.66
CA VAL A 170 0.93 -7.01 -7.78
C VAL A 170 0.63 -6.72 -9.25
N TYR A 171 1.65 -6.46 -10.06
CA TYR A 171 1.50 -6.18 -11.48
C TYR A 171 0.87 -7.35 -12.24
N GLU A 172 1.38 -8.57 -12.01
CA GLU A 172 0.85 -9.79 -12.61
C GLU A 172 -0.60 -10.05 -12.21
N ALA A 173 -0.95 -9.84 -10.93
CA ALA A 173 -2.33 -9.96 -10.47
C ALA A 173 -3.26 -8.94 -11.15
N GLY A 174 -2.78 -7.72 -11.39
CA GLY A 174 -3.49 -6.68 -12.14
C GLY A 174 -3.73 -7.02 -13.61
N GLU A 175 -2.74 -7.61 -14.29
CA GLU A 175 -2.86 -8.04 -15.70
C GLU A 175 -3.90 -9.17 -15.88
N HIS A 176 -4.12 -9.98 -14.85
CA HIS A 176 -5.14 -11.02 -14.83
C HIS A 176 -6.48 -10.57 -14.22
N ALA A 177 -6.57 -9.33 -13.74
CA ALA A 177 -7.79 -8.83 -13.11
C ALA A 177 -8.91 -8.63 -14.14
N SER A 178 -10.12 -9.02 -13.75
CA SER A 178 -11.36 -8.88 -14.53
C SER A 178 -11.89 -7.44 -14.53
N ASP A 179 -11.68 -6.70 -13.44
CA ASP A 179 -12.17 -5.35 -13.22
C ASP A 179 -11.06 -4.31 -13.46
N GLU A 180 -11.39 -3.27 -14.22
CA GLU A 180 -10.47 -2.20 -14.62
C GLU A 180 -9.91 -1.44 -13.40
N VAL A 181 -10.65 -1.33 -12.29
CA VAL A 181 -10.19 -0.65 -11.07
C VAL A 181 -9.00 -1.38 -10.46
N LEU A 182 -9.06 -2.72 -10.42
CA LEU A 182 -8.01 -3.55 -9.84
C LEU A 182 -6.76 -3.53 -10.71
N LYS A 183 -6.95 -3.54 -12.04
CA LYS A 183 -5.84 -3.35 -12.99
C LYS A 183 -5.17 -1.99 -12.79
N GLN A 184 -5.95 -0.92 -12.72
CA GLN A 184 -5.42 0.44 -12.52
C GLN A 184 -4.71 0.59 -11.17
N TYR A 185 -5.24 -0.02 -10.11
CA TYR A 185 -4.58 -0.09 -8.80
C TYR A 185 -3.21 -0.78 -8.88
N ALA A 186 -3.14 -1.95 -9.53
CA ALA A 186 -1.88 -2.69 -9.66
C ALA A 186 -0.83 -1.87 -10.43
N VAL A 187 -1.24 -1.30 -11.57
CA VAL A 187 -0.40 -0.43 -12.39
C VAL A 187 0.10 0.78 -11.59
N SER A 188 -0.81 1.53 -10.95
CA SER A 188 -0.42 2.73 -10.19
C SER A 188 0.45 2.40 -8.98
N THR A 189 0.22 1.26 -8.32
CA THR A 189 1.06 0.78 -7.22
C THR A 189 2.50 0.54 -7.70
N VAL A 190 2.68 -0.14 -8.82
CA VAL A 190 4.01 -0.48 -9.37
C VAL A 190 4.72 0.76 -9.90
N VAL A 191 4.04 1.57 -10.71
CA VAL A 191 4.58 2.81 -11.28
C VAL A 191 5.04 3.76 -10.18
N THR A 192 4.19 4.04 -9.18
CA THR A 192 4.53 4.97 -8.09
C THR A 192 5.68 4.42 -7.23
N ALA A 193 5.72 3.11 -6.99
CA ALA A 193 6.82 2.46 -6.28
C ALA A 193 8.14 2.55 -7.05
N ASP A 194 8.15 2.25 -8.34
CA ASP A 194 9.34 2.32 -9.19
C ASP A 194 9.90 3.74 -9.29
N ILE A 195 9.04 4.75 -9.45
CA ILE A 195 9.47 6.16 -9.42
C ILE A 195 10.12 6.49 -8.06
N ARG A 196 9.49 6.07 -6.94
CA ARG A 196 10.02 6.29 -5.59
C ARG A 196 11.37 5.59 -5.39
N ILE A 197 11.50 4.35 -5.86
CA ILE A 197 12.74 3.57 -5.80
C ILE A 197 13.83 4.25 -6.63
N ALA A 198 13.52 4.69 -7.85
CA ALA A 198 14.47 5.37 -8.74
C ALA A 198 15.00 6.67 -8.13
N VAL A 199 14.11 7.55 -7.64
CA VAL A 199 14.51 8.80 -6.97
C VAL A 199 15.41 8.51 -5.77
N ARG A 200 14.98 7.60 -4.89
CA ARG A 200 15.74 7.25 -3.69
C ARG A 200 17.11 6.64 -4.02
N CYS A 201 17.18 5.78 -5.03
CA CYS A 201 18.45 5.19 -5.47
C CYS A 201 19.41 6.25 -5.99
N GLY A 202 18.90 7.22 -6.77
CA GLY A 202 19.67 8.36 -7.26
C GLY A 202 20.20 9.23 -6.13
N GLU A 203 19.36 9.58 -5.16
CA GLU A 203 19.75 10.38 -3.98
C GLU A 203 20.80 9.68 -3.11
N LEU A 204 20.72 8.34 -3.00
CA LEU A 204 21.67 7.52 -2.25
C LEU A 204 22.91 7.12 -3.08
N GLY A 205 23.02 7.54 -4.34
CA GLY A 205 24.15 7.22 -5.22
C GLY A 205 24.32 5.72 -5.48
N LYS A 206 23.22 4.96 -5.56
CA LYS A 206 23.26 3.53 -5.85
C LYS A 206 23.75 3.27 -7.29
N PRO A 207 24.56 2.22 -7.52
CA PRO A 207 25.06 1.89 -8.85
C PRO A 207 23.94 1.37 -9.76
N LEU A 208 24.07 1.55 -11.08
CA LEU A 208 23.05 1.19 -12.07
C LEU A 208 22.53 -0.26 -11.93
N ASP A 209 23.42 -1.23 -11.70
CA ASP A 209 23.04 -2.64 -11.51
C ASP A 209 22.07 -2.82 -10.33
N PHE A 210 22.28 -2.09 -9.23
CA PHE A 210 21.38 -2.13 -8.09
C PHE A 210 20.00 -1.57 -8.47
N ILE A 211 19.95 -0.46 -9.20
CA ILE A 211 18.68 0.17 -9.62
C ILE A 211 17.89 -0.76 -10.54
N LEU A 212 18.54 -1.32 -11.56
CA LEU A 212 17.93 -2.29 -12.48
C LEU A 212 17.37 -3.53 -11.75
N ARG A 213 18.04 -3.95 -10.69
CA ARG A 213 17.60 -5.08 -9.85
C ARG A 213 16.49 -4.70 -8.88
N ALA A 214 16.37 -3.43 -8.51
CA ALA A 214 15.36 -2.95 -7.57
C ALA A 214 14.02 -2.60 -8.23
N LEU A 215 14.02 -2.13 -9.48
CA LEU A 215 12.80 -1.77 -10.22
C LEU A 215 12.05 -3.02 -10.72
N ALA A 216 10.72 -2.96 -10.69
CA ALA A 216 9.84 -4.02 -11.15
C ALA A 216 9.35 -3.73 -12.59
N PRO A 217 9.63 -4.60 -13.58
CA PRO A 217 9.22 -4.36 -14.96
C PRO A 217 7.70 -4.18 -15.12
N CYS A 218 7.30 -3.10 -15.78
CA CYS A 218 5.93 -2.81 -16.19
C CYS A 218 5.90 -2.21 -17.60
N ARG A 219 4.73 -2.14 -18.24
CA ARG A 219 4.58 -1.57 -19.59
C ARG A 219 4.58 -0.05 -19.59
N GLU A 220 4.18 0.54 -18.47
CA GLU A 220 3.93 1.96 -18.30
C GLU A 220 5.22 2.77 -18.14
N LEU A 221 6.30 2.13 -17.68
CA LEU A 221 7.62 2.73 -17.53
C LEU A 221 8.70 1.82 -18.14
N ASP A 222 9.57 2.39 -18.96
CA ASP A 222 10.82 1.73 -19.36
C ASP A 222 11.80 1.76 -18.16
N THR A 223 11.84 0.67 -17.41
CA THR A 223 12.67 0.54 -16.20
C THR A 223 14.17 0.68 -16.48
N THR A 224 14.62 0.38 -17.70
CA THR A 224 16.03 0.57 -18.08
C THR A 224 16.32 2.05 -18.23
N ARG A 225 15.49 2.79 -18.99
CA ARG A 225 15.62 4.24 -19.13
C ARG A 225 15.44 4.96 -17.80
N LEU A 226 14.47 4.54 -16.98
CA LEU A 226 14.26 5.08 -15.64
C LEU A 226 15.48 4.83 -14.73
N SER A 227 16.11 3.65 -14.81
CA SER A 227 17.34 3.35 -14.06
C SER A 227 18.51 4.24 -14.47
N HIS A 228 18.67 4.51 -15.76
CA HIS A 228 19.67 5.45 -16.26
C HIS A 228 19.37 6.89 -15.82
N ALA A 229 18.10 7.30 -15.88
CA ALA A 229 17.65 8.61 -15.43
C ALA A 229 17.91 8.82 -13.93
N ALA A 230 17.72 7.78 -13.12
CA ALA A 230 17.99 7.78 -11.69
C ALA A 230 19.45 8.11 -11.33
N LEU A 231 20.42 7.83 -12.21
CA LEU A 231 21.82 8.23 -11.98
C LEU A 231 22.00 9.77 -11.94
N GLY A 232 21.08 10.51 -12.55
CA GLY A 232 20.99 11.97 -12.45
C GLY A 232 20.24 12.47 -11.21
N GLY A 233 19.86 11.59 -10.28
CA GLY A 233 19.05 11.90 -9.12
C GLY A 233 17.61 12.31 -9.47
N LEU A 234 16.96 13.03 -8.55
CA LEU A 234 15.56 13.46 -8.70
C LEU A 234 15.31 14.20 -10.02
N LYS A 235 16.21 15.10 -10.43
CA LYS A 235 16.07 15.87 -11.67
C LYS A 235 16.08 14.98 -12.92
N GLY A 236 16.97 13.98 -12.95
CA GLY A 236 17.01 13.02 -14.07
C GLY A 236 15.73 12.20 -14.15
N VAL A 237 15.21 11.73 -13.01
CA VAL A 237 13.91 11.02 -12.96
C VAL A 237 12.77 11.92 -13.44
N ALA A 238 12.71 13.19 -12.98
CA ALA A 238 11.69 14.13 -13.42
C ALA A 238 11.73 14.37 -14.94
N GLU A 239 12.92 14.62 -15.51
CA GLU A 239 13.12 14.79 -16.96
C GLU A 239 12.66 13.56 -17.76
N TYR A 240 12.94 12.35 -17.26
CA TYR A 240 12.42 11.12 -17.87
C TYR A 240 10.88 11.08 -17.85
N LEU A 241 10.26 11.45 -16.72
CA LEU A 241 8.81 11.39 -16.53
C LEU A 241 8.05 12.43 -17.36
N GLU A 242 8.64 13.60 -17.65
CA GLU A 242 8.07 14.63 -18.54
C GLU A 242 7.72 14.09 -19.94
N HIS A 243 8.34 12.98 -20.35
CA HIS A 243 8.12 12.32 -21.63
C HIS A 243 7.28 11.03 -21.52
N THR A 244 6.56 10.84 -20.42
CA THR A 244 5.64 9.72 -20.18
C THR A 244 4.24 10.23 -19.82
N ASP A 245 3.28 9.33 -19.64
CA ASP A 245 1.94 9.66 -19.16
C ASP A 245 1.92 10.19 -17.71
N TYR A 246 3.08 10.17 -17.03
CA TYR A 246 3.27 10.60 -15.64
C TYR A 246 4.01 11.94 -15.52
N SER A 247 3.88 12.83 -16.50
CA SER A 247 4.50 14.18 -16.45
C SER A 247 4.08 14.98 -15.21
N THR A 248 2.85 14.83 -14.74
CA THR A 248 2.37 15.46 -13.49
C THR A 248 3.10 14.94 -12.23
N ALA A 249 3.65 13.71 -12.26
CA ALA A 249 4.51 13.21 -11.20
C ALA A 249 5.86 13.94 -11.19
N ALA A 250 6.39 14.31 -12.37
CA ALA A 250 7.62 15.11 -12.50
C ALA A 250 7.44 16.49 -11.83
N GLU A 251 6.32 17.17 -12.12
CA GLU A 251 5.98 18.45 -11.50
C GLU A 251 5.90 18.34 -9.97
N ALA A 252 5.27 17.27 -9.47
CA ALA A 252 5.17 17.00 -8.04
C ALA A 252 6.54 16.73 -7.39
N LEU A 253 7.39 15.91 -8.02
CA LEU A 253 8.76 15.63 -7.57
C LEU A 253 9.61 16.91 -7.48
N LEU A 254 9.55 17.77 -8.51
CA LEU A 254 10.28 19.03 -8.55
C LEU A 254 9.78 20.03 -7.51
N THR A 255 8.52 19.92 -7.09
CA THR A 255 7.95 20.73 -6.01
C THR A 255 8.47 20.29 -4.64
N SER A 256 8.27 19.02 -4.27
CA SER A 256 8.83 18.41 -3.05
C SER A 256 8.51 16.92 -2.95
N THR A 257 9.23 16.18 -2.11
CA THR A 257 8.87 14.79 -1.75
C THR A 257 7.45 14.69 -1.18
N ALA A 258 7.02 15.67 -0.38
CA ALA A 258 5.66 15.71 0.16
C ALA A 258 4.60 15.86 -0.94
N ALA A 259 4.86 16.71 -1.93
CA ALA A 259 3.98 16.89 -3.09
C ALA A 259 3.88 15.62 -3.93
N PHE A 260 5.00 14.89 -4.12
CA PHE A 260 5.00 13.61 -4.81
C PHE A 260 4.22 12.53 -4.05
N GLU A 261 4.41 12.39 -2.73
CA GLU A 261 3.63 11.43 -1.94
C GLU A 261 2.14 11.74 -1.97
N ARG A 262 1.77 13.03 -1.95
CA ARG A 262 0.38 13.46 -2.14
C ARG A 262 -0.14 13.07 -3.53
N TRP A 263 0.64 13.34 -4.59
CA TRP A 263 0.29 12.94 -5.95
C TRP A 263 0.03 11.44 -6.08
N CYS A 264 0.85 10.59 -5.43
CA CYS A 264 0.63 9.14 -5.40
C CYS A 264 -0.73 8.78 -4.76
N SER A 265 -1.08 9.40 -3.63
CA SER A 265 -2.38 9.21 -2.98
C SER A 265 -3.53 9.69 -3.86
N ASP A 266 -3.41 10.88 -4.45
CA ASP A 266 -4.43 11.50 -5.30
C ASP A 266 -4.68 10.68 -6.57
N LEU A 267 -3.63 10.07 -7.14
CA LEU A 267 -3.74 9.19 -8.30
C LEU A 267 -4.69 8.02 -8.02
N VAL A 268 -4.50 7.31 -6.91
CA VAL A 268 -5.38 6.18 -6.53
C VAL A 268 -6.82 6.66 -6.36
N ILE A 269 -7.04 7.80 -5.68
CA ILE A 269 -8.38 8.36 -5.46
C ILE A 269 -9.05 8.77 -6.77
N SER A 270 -8.30 9.38 -7.68
CA SER A 270 -8.81 9.80 -8.99
C SER A 270 -9.28 8.61 -9.83
N GLN A 271 -8.61 7.46 -9.73
CA GLN A 271 -8.94 6.22 -10.46
C GLN A 271 -10.21 5.55 -9.94
N ILE A 272 -10.47 5.63 -8.63
CA ILE A 272 -11.64 5.00 -8.02
C ILE A 272 -12.88 5.91 -8.01
N LYS A 273 -12.73 7.24 -8.06
CA LYS A 273 -13.85 8.21 -8.04
C LYS A 273 -14.97 7.93 -9.06
N PRO A 274 -14.69 7.54 -10.33
CA PRO A 274 -15.74 7.18 -11.29
C PRO A 274 -16.66 6.05 -10.83
N GLN A 275 -16.18 5.17 -9.95
CA GLN A 275 -16.95 4.03 -9.44
C GLN A 275 -18.16 4.44 -8.60
N LYS A 276 -18.27 5.70 -8.15
CA LYS A 276 -19.50 6.24 -7.52
C LYS A 276 -20.74 6.13 -8.40
N SER A 277 -20.55 6.11 -9.72
CA SER A 277 -21.64 6.05 -10.70
C SER A 277 -21.86 4.65 -11.29
N ASN A 278 -21.00 3.69 -10.98
CA ASN A 278 -21.06 2.33 -11.52
C ASN A 278 -21.96 1.44 -10.64
N PRO A 279 -23.06 0.86 -11.15
CA PRO A 279 -24.00 0.09 -10.33
C PRO A 279 -23.84 -1.44 -10.40
N PHE A 280 -23.03 -1.98 -11.32
CA PHE A 280 -23.13 -3.40 -11.69
C PHE A 280 -21.81 -4.19 -11.77
N THR A 281 -20.69 -3.63 -11.30
CA THR A 281 -19.39 -4.34 -11.31
C THR A 281 -18.81 -4.50 -9.90
N LEU A 282 -17.67 -5.20 -9.79
CA LEU A 282 -16.89 -5.30 -8.57
C LEU A 282 -16.22 -3.96 -8.20
N GLY A 283 -16.00 -3.09 -9.19
CA GLY A 283 -15.37 -1.78 -9.08
C GLY A 283 -15.77 -0.96 -7.85
N PRO A 284 -17.06 -0.76 -7.52
CA PRO A 284 -17.48 -0.06 -6.30
C PRO A 284 -17.00 -0.73 -4.99
N VAL A 285 -16.97 -2.06 -4.93
CA VAL A 285 -16.46 -2.79 -3.75
C VAL A 285 -14.96 -2.54 -3.60
N ALA A 286 -14.20 -2.66 -4.69
CA ALA A 286 -12.77 -2.38 -4.70
C ALA A 286 -12.48 -0.91 -4.37
N ALA A 287 -13.25 0.02 -4.93
CA ALA A 287 -13.15 1.46 -4.66
C ALA A 287 -13.40 1.77 -3.18
N TYR A 288 -14.38 1.13 -2.54
CA TYR A 288 -14.63 1.32 -1.11
C TYR A 288 -13.44 0.89 -0.24
N VAL A 289 -12.84 -0.29 -0.54
CA VAL A 289 -11.64 -0.77 0.18
C VAL A 289 -10.49 0.22 0.01
N LEU A 290 -10.20 0.64 -1.22
CA LEU A 290 -9.12 1.58 -1.53
C LEU A 290 -9.36 2.97 -0.90
N ALA A 291 -10.60 3.46 -0.91
CA ALA A 291 -10.99 4.70 -0.26
C ALA A 291 -10.73 4.63 1.25
N ARG A 292 -11.08 3.51 1.88
CA ARG A 292 -10.86 3.30 3.30
C ARG A 292 -9.38 3.16 3.65
N GLU A 293 -8.59 2.48 2.83
CA GLU A 293 -7.13 2.43 3.01
C GLU A 293 -6.50 3.83 2.93
N ASN A 294 -6.94 4.66 2.00
CA ASN A 294 -6.47 6.06 1.91
C ASN A 294 -6.89 6.88 3.13
N GLU A 295 -8.13 6.71 3.60
CA GLU A 295 -8.61 7.33 4.82
C GLU A 295 -7.78 6.94 6.04
N ILE A 296 -7.54 5.64 6.25
CA ILE A 296 -6.68 5.11 7.31
C ILE A 296 -5.28 5.72 7.23
N LYS A 297 -4.70 5.85 6.03
CA LYS A 297 -3.39 6.49 5.82
C LYS A 297 -3.42 7.97 6.21
N CYS A 298 -4.46 8.71 5.83
CA CYS A 298 -4.62 10.12 6.20
C CYS A 298 -4.79 10.29 7.72
N VAL A 299 -5.65 9.48 8.35
CA VAL A 299 -5.86 9.49 9.80
C VAL A 299 -4.56 9.15 10.53
N ARG A 300 -3.83 8.11 10.12
CA ARG A 300 -2.52 7.74 10.67
C ARG A 300 -1.53 8.90 10.60
N MET A 301 -1.51 9.63 9.48
CA MET A 301 -0.63 10.78 9.29
C MET A 301 -1.00 11.93 10.24
N ILE A 302 -2.29 12.25 10.38
CA ILE A 302 -2.76 13.30 11.30
C ILE A 302 -2.43 12.94 12.74
N LEU A 303 -2.77 11.71 13.17
CA LEU A 303 -2.50 11.23 14.53
C LEU A 303 -1.00 11.24 14.83
N SER A 304 -0.17 10.74 13.92
CA SER A 304 1.29 10.77 14.08
C SER A 304 1.83 12.20 14.14
N GLY A 305 1.34 13.09 13.28
CA GLY A 305 1.73 14.50 13.28
C GLY A 305 1.36 15.20 14.58
N LYS A 306 0.14 15.00 15.09
CA LYS A 306 -0.33 15.53 16.38
C LYS A 306 0.49 14.98 17.54
N GLN A 307 0.72 13.67 17.57
CA GLN A 307 1.53 13.01 18.61
C GLN A 307 2.96 13.56 18.68
N ASN A 308 3.53 13.95 17.54
CA ASN A 308 4.87 14.52 17.44
C ASN A 308 4.88 16.07 17.50
N GLY A 309 3.73 16.72 17.73
CA GLY A 309 3.63 18.18 17.80
C GLY A 309 3.98 18.90 16.50
N LEU A 310 3.75 18.28 15.33
CA LEU A 310 3.99 18.92 14.04
C LEU A 310 2.97 20.04 13.79
N PRO A 311 3.39 21.16 13.17
CA PRO A 311 2.46 22.22 12.78
C PRO A 311 1.39 21.70 11.82
N GLU A 312 0.15 22.15 11.97
CA GLU A 312 -0.98 21.69 11.15
C GLU A 312 -0.72 21.87 9.65
N GLN A 313 -0.08 22.96 9.26
CA GLN A 313 0.26 23.24 7.86
C GLN A 313 1.18 22.16 7.26
N VAL A 314 2.13 21.65 8.04
CA VAL A 314 3.06 20.60 7.60
C VAL A 314 2.33 19.26 7.40
N ILE A 315 1.35 18.96 8.26
CA ILE A 315 0.51 17.77 8.11
C ILE A 315 -0.40 17.95 6.88
N ARG A 316 -1.07 19.10 6.76
CA ARG A 316 -2.01 19.43 5.69
C ARG A 316 -1.38 19.33 4.31
N GLU A 317 -0.14 19.79 4.13
CA GLU A 317 0.57 19.73 2.84
C GLU A 317 0.76 18.30 2.31
N ARG A 318 0.72 17.30 3.19
CA ARG A 318 0.90 15.88 2.87
C ARG A 318 -0.41 15.12 2.72
N LEU A 319 -1.54 15.71 3.09
CA LEU A 319 -2.83 15.08 2.96
C LEU A 319 -3.29 15.12 1.51
N GLY A 320 -3.67 13.95 0.99
CA GLY A 320 -4.26 13.80 -0.32
C GLY A 320 -5.76 14.06 -0.33
N GLU A 321 -6.35 13.87 -1.50
CA GLU A 321 -7.78 13.92 -1.72
C GLU A 321 -8.51 12.82 -0.96
N MET A 322 -9.73 13.13 -0.54
CA MET A 322 -10.66 12.15 0.00
C MET A 322 -11.56 11.61 -1.10
N TYR A 323 -12.01 10.38 -0.93
CA TYR A 323 -12.93 9.75 -1.87
C TYR A 323 -14.29 10.44 -1.85
N VAL A 324 -14.84 10.76 -0.67
CA VAL A 324 -16.15 11.41 -0.47
C VAL A 324 -16.08 12.92 -0.23
#